data_AF-A0A2D6UUU0-F1
#
_entry.id   AF-A0A2D6UUU0-F1
#
_cell.length_a   1.000
_cell.length_b   1.000
_cell.length_c   1.000
_cell.angle_alpha   90.00
_cell.angle_beta   90.00
_cell.angle_gamma   90.00
#
_symmetry.space_group_name_H-M   'P 1'
#
loop_
_entity.id
_entity.type
_entity.pdbx_description
1 polymer ?
#
loop_
_entity_poly.entity_id
_entity_poly.type
_entity_poly.pdbx_seq_one_letter_code
_entity_poly.pdbx_strand_id
1 'polypeptide(L)'
;MPTPEEDPRGYAERRGWKVLESRWDGSAHLLLVEERPDLATAFEELRLDLKGEPGGVRLHPMLRRAGGELLLVLLPQTRRKTRSERTNLYLLLATIFTTTWAGTLFWAGYAGSYELRSGWDLLLILLHPETLFYGWLTFSLPLLTILGIHEMGHYVYARKHNLDASLPFFIPIPPPLLLGTMGAFIAIREPIPNRRALLDVGASGPIAGFLAALPITLLGFWLTEQAAREAPVDPGNLIFLGTPLAFNLLATLAAQFMTLSDNYLIHPVAFAGWAGLLVTALNLLPAGQLDGGHIARALFGPRARLLSYLAIAVMLFMAFFGVPGYSDPYFGWAIFAGLVYFLGAEHPPPSEEITPLDTPRWFAAGFTGVMLLLCFVPSPLMTIPSPFGLEMEAAEGELEFAAGGSNSTIIWVNNTGEVHDNLTLALKLPVNWSATLDVTNVTSGTGWLNPDNTTFSDVAWQPDPFNWTLNLTAGASAQLLLELVAPASLSEPAQALLEADSRNEAIYTLRLSLLPEAEA
;
A
#
# COMPACT_ATOMS: atom_id res chain seq x y z
N MET A 1 18.37 -35.90 41.31
CA MET A 1 17.78 -36.73 40.24
C MET A 1 18.54 -36.42 38.97
N PRO A 2 18.79 -37.41 38.07
CA PRO A 2 19.44 -37.13 36.81
C PRO A 2 18.63 -36.10 36.01
N THR A 3 19.32 -35.18 35.35
CA THR A 3 18.67 -34.18 34.49
C THR A 3 18.01 -34.89 33.30
N PRO A 4 17.00 -34.29 32.64
CA PRO A 4 16.42 -34.88 31.43
C PRO A 4 17.44 -35.04 30.30
N GLU A 5 18.57 -34.33 30.34
CA GLU A 5 19.69 -34.54 29.41
C GLU A 5 20.49 -35.81 29.75
N GLU A 6 20.65 -36.13 31.04
CA GLU A 6 21.39 -37.31 31.50
C GLU A 6 20.57 -38.61 31.35
N ASP A 7 19.26 -38.55 31.60
CA ASP A 7 18.35 -39.70 31.51
C ASP A 7 17.00 -39.31 30.88
N PRO A 8 16.95 -39.09 29.55
CA PRO A 8 15.74 -38.69 28.85
C PRO A 8 14.66 -39.77 28.86
N ARG A 9 15.06 -41.05 28.88
CA ARG A 9 14.13 -42.18 28.93
C ARG A 9 13.42 -42.24 30.27
N GLY A 10 14.17 -42.32 31.38
CA GLY A 10 13.57 -42.36 32.70
C GLY A 10 12.79 -41.09 33.03
N TYR A 11 13.17 -39.96 32.44
CA TYR A 11 12.40 -38.72 32.55
C TYR A 11 11.00 -38.81 31.95
N ALA A 12 10.88 -39.37 30.75
CA ALA A 12 9.60 -39.60 30.08
C ALA A 12 8.76 -40.66 30.82
N GLU A 13 9.38 -41.78 31.22
CA GLU A 13 8.72 -42.86 31.98
C GLU A 13 8.13 -42.38 33.31
N ARG A 14 8.84 -41.52 34.05
CA ARG A 14 8.33 -40.90 35.30
C ARG A 14 7.09 -40.04 35.11
N ARG A 15 6.82 -39.59 33.88
CA ARG A 15 5.67 -38.77 33.50
C ARG A 15 4.57 -39.56 32.80
N GLY A 16 4.63 -40.90 32.93
CA GLY A 16 3.62 -41.80 32.42
C GLY A 16 3.72 -42.07 30.91
N TRP A 17 4.86 -41.76 30.28
CA TRP A 17 5.12 -42.17 28.90
C TRP A 17 5.79 -43.54 28.89
N LYS A 18 5.13 -44.56 28.34
CA LYS A 18 5.73 -45.89 28.22
C LYS A 18 6.66 -45.92 27.01
N VAL A 19 7.97 -45.89 27.27
CA VAL A 19 9.04 -45.89 26.26
C VAL A 19 9.38 -47.34 25.88
N LEU A 20 9.21 -47.68 24.61
CA LEU A 20 9.51 -48.99 24.02
C LEU A 20 10.99 -49.08 23.62
N GLU A 21 11.50 -48.05 22.95
CA GLU A 21 12.88 -47.96 22.48
C GLU A 21 13.41 -46.53 22.66
N SER A 22 14.71 -46.39 22.93
CA SER A 22 15.38 -45.11 23.04
C SER A 22 16.68 -45.14 22.24
N ARG A 23 16.87 -44.15 21.37
CA ARG A 23 18.05 -44.01 20.53
C ARG A 23 18.53 -42.56 20.52
N TRP A 24 19.85 -42.38 20.55
CA TRP A 24 20.49 -41.07 20.34
C TRP A 24 21.03 -40.98 18.91
N ASP A 25 20.65 -39.92 18.18
CA ASP A 25 21.06 -39.70 16.78
C ASP A 25 22.19 -38.65 16.66
N GLY A 26 22.92 -38.38 17.74
CA GLY A 26 23.98 -37.35 17.76
C GLY A 26 23.46 -35.91 17.93
N SER A 27 22.20 -35.65 17.57
CA SER A 27 21.56 -34.34 17.64
C SER A 27 20.26 -34.31 18.45
N ALA A 28 19.55 -35.44 18.54
CA ALA A 28 18.27 -35.56 19.23
C ALA A 28 18.11 -36.94 19.89
N HIS A 29 17.36 -36.98 21.00
CA HIS A 29 16.92 -38.25 21.60
C HIS A 29 15.60 -38.67 20.96
N LEU A 30 15.58 -39.86 20.36
CA LEU A 30 14.43 -40.47 19.72
C LEU A 30 13.88 -41.54 20.67
N LEU A 31 12.65 -41.33 21.14
CA LEU A 31 11.95 -42.24 22.04
C LEU A 31 10.73 -42.81 21.32
N LEU A 32 10.71 -44.13 21.11
CA LEU A 32 9.51 -44.83 20.65
C LEU A 32 8.56 -45.00 21.83
N VAL A 33 7.34 -44.49 21.74
CA VAL A 33 6.39 -44.45 22.87
C VAL A 33 5.05 -45.10 22.51
N GLU A 34 4.38 -45.71 23.48
CA GLU A 34 3.00 -46.16 23.29
C GLU A 34 2.02 -44.98 23.25
N GLU A 35 0.97 -45.12 22.44
CA GLU A 35 -0.06 -44.09 22.29
C GLU A 35 -0.94 -44.01 23.54
N ARG A 36 -1.00 -42.80 24.11
CA ARG A 36 -1.88 -42.49 25.25
C ARG A 36 -3.24 -42.00 24.78
N PRO A 37 -4.35 -42.33 25.48
CA PRO A 37 -5.68 -41.81 25.15
C PRO A 37 -5.79 -40.29 25.35
N ASP A 38 -4.97 -39.71 26.23
CA ASP A 38 -4.90 -38.29 26.60
C ASP A 38 -3.67 -37.60 25.98
N LEU A 39 -3.35 -37.93 24.72
CA LEU A 39 -2.12 -37.54 24.03
C LEU A 39 -1.85 -36.02 24.05
N ALA A 40 -2.86 -35.21 23.77
CA ALA A 40 -2.71 -33.75 23.69
C ALA A 40 -2.37 -33.10 25.05
N THR A 41 -3.02 -33.55 26.13
CA THR A 41 -2.79 -33.02 27.48
C THR A 41 -1.47 -33.54 28.04
N ALA A 42 -1.18 -34.83 27.89
CA ALA A 42 0.07 -35.43 28.34
C ALA A 42 1.30 -34.80 27.64
N PHE A 43 1.18 -34.46 26.36
CA PHE A 43 2.26 -33.79 25.62
C PHE A 43 2.48 -32.37 26.10
N GLU A 44 1.41 -31.62 26.37
CA GLU A 44 1.50 -30.25 26.88
C GLU A 44 2.11 -30.21 28.29
N GLU A 45 1.72 -31.13 29.18
CA GLU A 45 2.33 -31.29 30.50
C GLU A 45 3.83 -31.55 30.40
N LEU A 46 4.24 -32.50 29.55
CA LEU A 46 5.66 -32.79 29.30
C LEU A 46 6.42 -31.55 28.78
N ARG A 47 5.81 -30.78 27.88
CA ARG A 47 6.40 -29.56 27.32
C ARG A 47 6.59 -28.48 28.39
N LEU A 48 5.58 -28.27 29.23
CA LEU A 48 5.62 -27.26 30.29
C LEU A 48 6.65 -27.62 31.36
N ASP A 49 6.74 -28.90 31.72
CA ASP A 49 7.77 -29.42 32.63
C ASP A 49 9.17 -29.16 32.10
N LEU A 50 9.45 -29.57 30.87
CA LEU A 50 10.75 -29.36 30.22
C LEU A 50 11.10 -27.87 30.05
N LYS A 51 10.08 -27.02 29.87
CA LYS A 51 10.23 -25.57 29.78
C LYS A 51 10.60 -24.93 31.14
N GLY A 52 10.07 -25.49 32.23
CA GLY A 52 10.25 -25.01 33.61
C GLY A 52 11.61 -25.34 34.20
N GLU A 53 12.39 -26.23 33.58
CA GLU A 53 13.65 -26.69 34.17
C GLU A 53 14.75 -25.62 34.23
N PRO A 54 15.44 -25.49 35.38
CA PRO A 54 16.58 -24.60 35.52
C PRO A 54 17.81 -25.19 34.83
N GLY A 55 18.11 -24.72 33.62
CA GLY A 55 19.28 -25.13 32.84
C GLY A 55 19.60 -24.16 31.69
N GLY A 56 20.84 -24.18 31.19
CA GLY A 56 21.29 -23.37 30.05
C GLY A 56 20.82 -23.91 28.69
N VAL A 57 20.63 -25.23 28.61
CA VAL A 57 20.08 -25.96 27.45
C VAL A 57 18.71 -26.49 27.86
N ARG A 58 17.69 -26.25 27.02
CA ARG A 58 16.32 -26.71 27.24
C ARG A 58 16.03 -27.83 26.26
N LEU A 59 15.54 -28.98 26.74
CA LEU A 59 15.04 -30.02 25.84
C LEU A 59 13.64 -29.65 25.37
N HIS A 60 13.45 -29.64 24.06
CA HIS A 60 12.17 -29.34 23.42
C HIS A 60 11.55 -30.64 22.87
N PRO A 61 10.37 -31.06 23.35
CA PRO A 61 9.71 -32.25 22.85
C PRO A 61 8.99 -31.99 21.52
N MET A 62 9.08 -32.94 20.60
CA MET A 62 8.29 -33.02 19.38
C MET A 62 7.68 -34.41 19.24
N LEU A 63 6.43 -34.49 18.83
CA LEU A 63 5.72 -35.73 18.62
C LEU A 63 5.47 -35.95 17.13
N ARG A 64 5.85 -37.12 16.63
CA ARG A 64 5.70 -37.51 15.22
C ARG A 64 5.11 -38.91 15.12
N ARG A 65 4.36 -39.17 14.05
CA ARG A 65 3.89 -40.52 13.72
C ARG A 65 4.62 -41.02 12.48
N ALA A 66 5.27 -42.17 12.58
CA ALA A 66 6.00 -42.80 11.47
C ALA A 66 5.62 -44.29 11.42
N GLY A 67 5.11 -44.76 10.28
CA GLY A 67 4.79 -46.19 10.10
C GLY A 67 3.73 -46.77 11.05
N GLY A 68 2.92 -45.93 11.71
CA GLY A 68 1.94 -46.35 12.73
C GLY A 68 2.45 -46.22 14.17
N GLU A 69 3.76 -46.05 14.35
CA GLU A 69 4.41 -45.87 15.65
C GLU A 69 4.50 -44.39 16.04
N LEU A 70 4.49 -44.14 17.35
CA LEU A 70 4.56 -42.81 17.93
C LEU A 70 5.99 -42.53 18.39
N LEU A 71 6.61 -41.49 17.82
CA LEU A 71 7.97 -41.09 18.10
C LEU A 71 7.98 -39.76 18.85
N LEU A 72 8.51 -39.77 20.07
CA LEU A 72 8.79 -38.60 20.87
C LEU A 72 10.26 -38.21 20.70
N VAL A 73 10.49 -37.07 20.08
CA VAL A 73 11.81 -36.53 19.78
C VAL A 73 12.13 -35.41 20.77
N LEU A 74 13.19 -35.53 21.55
CA LEU A 74 13.67 -34.47 22.43
C LEU A 74 14.88 -33.78 21.79
N LEU A 75 14.72 -32.51 21.47
CA LEU A 75 15.74 -31.68 20.82
C LEU A 75 16.40 -30.75 21.84
N PRO A 76 17.74 -30.76 21.98
CA PRO A 76 18.43 -29.76 22.78
C PRO A 76 18.35 -28.40 22.10
N GLN A 77 17.77 -27.41 22.80
CA GLN A 77 17.59 -26.05 22.31
C GLN A 77 18.34 -25.08 23.22
N THR A 78 19.35 -24.41 22.68
CA THR A 78 20.07 -23.34 23.38
C THR A 78 19.13 -22.16 23.60
N ARG A 79 19.06 -21.63 24.82
CA ARG A 79 18.24 -20.47 25.14
C ARG A 79 18.76 -19.25 24.35
N ARG A 80 18.05 -18.85 23.28
CA ARG A 80 18.41 -17.65 22.51
C ARG A 80 18.27 -16.42 23.41
N LYS A 81 19.34 -15.62 23.52
CA LYS A 81 19.28 -14.33 24.25
C LYS A 81 18.22 -13.45 23.60
N THR A 82 17.36 -12.85 24.42
CA THR A 82 16.36 -11.89 23.97
C THR A 82 17.09 -10.63 23.48
N ARG A 83 16.65 -10.06 22.34
CA ARG A 83 17.05 -8.67 22.01
C ARG A 83 16.51 -7.74 23.10
N SER A 84 17.26 -6.67 23.38
CA SER A 84 16.90 -5.68 24.40
C SER A 84 15.55 -5.04 24.09
N GLU A 85 14.72 -4.86 25.13
CA GLU A 85 13.44 -4.13 25.05
C GLU A 85 13.59 -2.72 24.47
N ARG A 86 14.80 -2.13 24.56
CA ARG A 86 15.13 -0.84 23.96
C ARG A 86 15.04 -0.86 22.43
N THR A 87 15.33 -1.99 21.80
CA THR A 87 15.23 -2.12 20.33
C THR A 87 13.78 -1.97 19.88
N ASN A 88 12.82 -2.55 20.59
CA ASN A 88 11.39 -2.40 20.30
C ASN A 88 10.97 -0.92 20.41
N LEU A 89 11.45 -0.23 21.44
CA LEU A 89 11.15 1.19 21.63
C LEU A 89 11.73 2.06 20.50
N TYR A 90 13.00 1.87 20.12
CA TYR A 90 13.60 2.64 19.02
C TYR A 90 12.89 2.39 17.69
N LEU A 91 12.50 1.14 17.42
CA LEU A 91 11.76 0.78 16.22
C LEU A 91 10.34 1.36 16.21
N LEU A 92 9.65 1.37 17.36
CA LEU A 92 8.36 2.03 17.50
C LEU A 92 8.46 3.53 17.24
N LEU A 93 9.42 4.22 17.85
CA LEU A 93 9.65 5.65 17.64
C LEU A 93 9.98 5.96 16.17
N ALA A 94 10.84 5.16 15.56
CA ALA A 94 11.16 5.28 14.13
C ALA A 94 9.93 5.07 13.25
N THR A 95 9.06 4.11 13.60
CA THR A 95 7.84 3.84 12.83
C THR A 95 6.83 4.97 12.98
N ILE A 96 6.63 5.49 14.20
CA ILE A 96 5.79 6.68 14.44
C ILE A 96 6.27 7.84 13.57
N PHE A 97 7.58 8.05 13.48
CA PHE A 97 8.14 9.10 12.63
C PHE A 97 7.85 8.87 11.15
N THR A 98 8.12 7.66 10.61
CA THR A 98 7.91 7.38 9.19
C THR A 98 6.44 7.35 8.78
N THR A 99 5.54 6.84 9.63
CA THR A 99 4.09 6.86 9.39
C THR A 99 3.50 8.26 9.56
N THR A 100 4.05 9.08 10.46
CA THR A 100 3.67 10.50 10.54
C THR A 100 4.08 11.24 9.29
N TRP A 101 5.31 11.04 8.82
CA TRP A 101 5.79 11.63 7.57
C TRP A 101 4.91 11.24 6.37
N ALA A 102 4.57 9.95 6.23
CA ALA A 102 3.62 9.49 5.22
C ALA A 102 2.24 10.17 5.38
N GLY A 103 1.73 10.20 6.61
CA GLY A 103 0.46 10.84 6.96
C GLY A 103 0.41 12.32 6.61
N THR A 104 1.52 13.02 6.75
CA THR A 104 1.64 14.43 6.39
C THR A 104 1.55 14.63 4.87
N LEU A 105 2.11 13.72 4.07
CA LEU A 105 1.95 13.77 2.61
C LEU A 105 0.47 13.59 2.21
N PHE A 106 -0.22 12.62 2.83
CA PHE A 106 -1.65 12.40 2.58
C PHE A 106 -2.51 13.57 3.06
N TRP A 107 -2.20 14.12 4.24
CA TRP A 107 -2.91 15.29 4.76
C TRP A 107 -2.65 16.53 3.90
N ALA A 108 -1.43 16.78 3.43
CA ALA A 108 -1.13 17.92 2.57
C ALA A 108 -1.86 17.83 1.22
N GLY A 109 -1.87 16.64 0.61
CA GLY A 109 -2.64 16.36 -0.60
C GLY A 109 -4.15 16.57 -0.39
N TYR A 110 -4.68 16.09 0.74
CA TYR A 110 -6.07 16.36 1.12
C TYR A 110 -6.32 17.83 1.42
N ALA A 111 -5.38 18.50 2.10
CA ALA A 111 -5.49 19.88 2.56
C ALA A 111 -5.36 20.91 1.42
N GLY A 112 -4.97 20.48 0.22
CA GLY A 112 -4.69 21.36 -0.91
C GLY A 112 -3.60 22.38 -0.57
N SER A 113 -2.67 22.03 0.33
CA SER A 113 -1.59 22.96 0.68
C SER A 113 -0.68 23.14 -0.54
N TYR A 114 -0.35 24.40 -0.83
CA TYR A 114 0.44 24.89 -1.97
C TYR A 114 1.90 24.36 -2.01
N GLU A 115 2.22 23.39 -1.17
CA GLU A 115 3.56 22.98 -0.77
C GLU A 115 4.04 21.72 -1.53
N LEU A 116 3.31 21.24 -2.55
CA LEU A 116 3.64 20.05 -3.36
C LEU A 116 3.86 20.39 -4.85
N ARG A 117 4.48 21.53 -5.16
CA ARG A 117 4.74 21.98 -6.54
C ARG A 117 6.11 21.55 -7.08
N SER A 118 7.02 21.03 -6.24
CA SER A 118 8.38 20.64 -6.60
C SER A 118 8.80 19.30 -5.98
N GLY A 119 9.58 18.49 -6.71
CA GLY A 119 10.09 17.20 -6.21
C GLY A 119 10.99 17.27 -4.96
N TRP A 120 11.37 18.47 -4.50
CA TRP A 120 12.13 18.71 -3.26
C TRP A 120 11.25 18.88 -2.01
N ASP A 121 9.92 18.86 -2.17
CA ASP A 121 8.95 19.18 -1.11
C ASP A 121 8.83 18.08 -0.04
N LEU A 122 9.27 16.84 -0.33
CA LEU A 122 9.14 15.69 0.57
C LEU A 122 9.87 15.86 1.91
N LEU A 123 11.01 16.55 1.95
CA LEU A 123 11.72 16.86 3.20
C LEU A 123 11.26 18.19 3.82
N LEU A 124 10.90 19.17 3.00
CA LEU A 124 10.48 20.49 3.48
C LEU A 124 9.17 20.42 4.26
N ILE A 125 8.27 19.50 3.91
CA ILE A 125 7.01 19.26 4.62
C ILE A 125 7.20 18.95 6.11
N LEU A 126 8.37 18.43 6.51
CA LEU A 126 8.72 18.16 7.91
C LEU A 126 8.99 19.45 8.72
N LEU A 127 9.10 20.61 8.07
CA LEU A 127 9.32 21.89 8.73
C LEU A 127 8.00 22.55 9.16
N HIS A 128 6.84 21.98 8.81
CA HIS A 128 5.51 22.52 9.07
C HIS A 128 4.84 21.77 10.23
N PRO A 129 4.86 22.31 11.47
CA PRO A 129 4.40 21.56 12.65
C PRO A 129 2.90 21.23 12.64
N GLU A 130 2.08 22.09 12.02
CA GLU A 130 0.63 21.87 11.95
C GLU A 130 0.28 20.70 11.02
N THR A 131 0.84 20.65 9.82
CA THR A 131 0.61 19.54 8.88
C THR A 131 1.18 18.24 9.40
N LEU A 132 2.32 18.27 10.12
CA LEU A 132 2.85 17.14 10.88
C LEU A 132 1.86 16.61 11.93
N PHE A 133 1.28 17.51 12.73
CA PHE A 133 0.32 17.14 13.75
C PHE A 133 -0.93 16.50 13.15
N TYR A 134 -1.48 17.08 12.09
CA TYR A 134 -2.64 16.50 11.40
C TYR A 134 -2.30 15.18 10.70
N GLY A 135 -1.13 15.05 10.08
CA GLY A 135 -0.66 13.79 9.50
C GLY A 135 -0.52 12.67 10.54
N TRP A 136 0.01 13.01 11.72
CA TRP A 136 0.06 12.08 12.85
C TRP A 136 -1.35 11.69 13.32
N LEU A 137 -2.21 12.66 13.57
CA LEU A 137 -3.54 12.45 14.16
C LEU A 137 -4.50 11.71 13.22
N THR A 138 -4.48 12.05 11.94
CA THR A 138 -5.47 11.57 10.97
C THR A 138 -5.04 10.31 10.23
N PHE A 139 -3.75 9.98 10.19
CA PHE A 139 -3.27 8.78 9.50
C PHE A 139 -2.41 7.88 10.39
N SER A 140 -1.33 8.41 10.96
CA SER A 140 -0.37 7.60 11.75
C SER A 140 -1.02 6.95 12.98
N LEU A 141 -1.78 7.71 13.76
CA LEU A 141 -2.42 7.23 14.98
C LEU A 141 -3.47 6.14 14.67
N PRO A 142 -4.42 6.33 13.74
CA PRO A 142 -5.33 5.28 13.32
C PRO A 142 -4.62 4.02 12.80
N LEU A 143 -3.64 4.17 11.89
CA LEU A 143 -2.93 3.03 11.30
C LEU A 143 -2.18 2.23 12.37
N LEU A 144 -1.39 2.89 13.23
CA LEU A 144 -0.65 2.22 14.30
C LEU A 144 -1.57 1.60 15.35
N THR A 145 -2.76 2.14 15.56
CA THR A 145 -3.76 1.53 16.44
C THR A 145 -4.24 0.21 15.85
N ILE A 146 -4.53 0.14 14.55
CA ILE A 146 -4.95 -1.10 13.87
C ILE A 146 -3.84 -2.15 13.95
N LEU A 147 -2.61 -1.79 13.54
CA LEU A 147 -1.44 -2.68 13.58
C LEU A 147 -1.12 -3.13 15.01
N GLY A 148 -1.20 -2.21 15.98
CA GLY A 148 -0.95 -2.50 17.38
C GLY A 148 -1.98 -3.49 17.95
N ILE A 149 -3.27 -3.31 17.64
CA ILE A 149 -4.32 -4.24 18.06
C ILE A 149 -4.17 -5.61 17.39
N HIS A 150 -3.79 -5.65 16.10
CA HIS A 150 -3.45 -6.89 15.38
C HIS A 150 -2.35 -7.67 16.10
N GLU A 151 -1.21 -7.06 16.37
CA GLU A 151 -0.09 -7.73 17.04
C GLU A 151 -0.41 -8.12 18.49
N MET A 152 -1.21 -7.29 19.19
CA MET A 152 -1.70 -7.65 20.52
C MET A 152 -2.63 -8.87 20.49
N GLY A 153 -3.41 -9.05 19.42
CA GLY A 153 -4.20 -10.26 19.19
C GLY A 153 -3.32 -11.52 19.16
N HIS A 154 -2.20 -11.47 18.43
CA HIS A 154 -1.22 -12.56 18.45
C HIS A 154 -0.59 -12.74 19.83
N TYR A 155 -0.15 -11.66 20.48
CA TYR A 155 0.50 -11.71 21.77
C TYR A 155 -0.38 -12.34 22.87
N VAL A 156 -1.65 -11.96 22.96
CA VAL A 156 -2.59 -12.50 23.94
C VAL A 156 -2.78 -14.01 23.75
N TYR A 157 -2.96 -14.48 22.52
CA TYR A 157 -3.13 -15.91 22.24
C TYR A 157 -1.85 -16.70 22.38
N ALA A 158 -0.70 -16.12 22.04
CA ALA A 158 0.59 -16.73 22.31
C ALA A 158 0.78 -16.95 23.83
N ARG A 159 0.48 -15.94 24.65
CA ARG A 159 0.53 -16.07 26.12
C ARG A 159 -0.47 -17.09 26.66
N LYS A 160 -1.68 -17.14 26.10
CA LYS A 160 -2.71 -18.14 26.47
C LYS A 160 -2.26 -19.58 26.20
N HIS A 161 -1.45 -19.80 25.17
CA HIS A 161 -0.84 -21.09 24.82
C HIS A 161 0.55 -21.29 25.45
N ASN A 162 0.87 -20.52 26.49
CA ASN A 162 2.15 -20.57 27.21
C ASN A 162 3.37 -20.41 26.29
N LEU A 163 3.26 -19.64 25.21
CA LEU A 163 4.36 -19.33 24.30
C LEU A 163 5.20 -18.15 24.81
N ASP A 164 6.52 -18.21 24.59
CA ASP A 164 7.41 -17.05 24.80
C ASP A 164 7.37 -16.14 23.55
N ALA A 165 6.51 -15.13 23.60
CA ALA A 165 6.37 -14.09 22.59
C ALA A 165 7.06 -12.80 23.02
N SER A 166 7.70 -12.11 22.08
CA SER A 166 8.18 -10.75 22.29
C SER A 166 7.04 -9.73 22.27
N LEU A 167 7.35 -8.50 22.72
CA LEU A 167 6.57 -7.34 22.33
C LEU A 167 6.64 -7.10 20.81
N PRO A 168 5.69 -6.38 20.20
CA PRO A 168 5.69 -6.11 18.77
C PRO A 168 6.94 -5.35 18.34
N PHE A 169 7.48 -5.73 17.19
CA PHE A 169 8.51 -5.00 16.46
C PHE A 169 7.87 -4.30 15.28
N PHE A 170 7.77 -2.97 15.33
CA PHE A 170 7.30 -2.17 14.21
C PHE A 170 8.45 -1.95 13.21
N ILE A 171 8.18 -2.11 11.91
CA ILE A 171 9.20 -1.99 10.87
C ILE A 171 8.99 -0.67 10.12
N PRO A 172 9.82 0.37 10.37
CA PRO A 172 9.70 1.65 9.68
C PRO A 172 10.14 1.53 8.22
N ILE A 173 9.39 2.17 7.32
CA ILE A 173 9.78 2.36 5.92
C ILE A 173 9.57 3.84 5.59
N PRO A 174 10.60 4.58 5.15
CA PRO A 174 10.44 6.00 4.85
C PRO A 174 9.59 6.20 3.58
N PRO A 175 8.74 7.25 3.52
CA PRO A 175 8.10 7.70 2.29
C PRO A 175 9.11 8.00 1.17
N PRO A 176 8.75 7.87 -0.11
CA PRO A 176 7.42 7.53 -0.65
C PRO A 176 7.13 6.02 -0.73
N LEU A 177 7.91 5.17 -0.06
CA LEU A 177 7.74 3.73 -0.10
C LEU A 177 6.60 3.28 0.83
N LEU A 178 5.63 2.55 0.28
CA LEU A 178 4.48 1.97 1.00
C LEU A 178 3.72 3.04 1.84
N LEU A 179 3.21 2.64 3.01
CA LEU A 179 2.35 3.44 3.89
C LEU A 179 3.12 4.07 5.07
N GLY A 180 4.44 4.22 4.94
CA GLY A 180 5.32 4.63 6.05
C GLY A 180 5.73 3.51 7.01
N THR A 181 5.31 2.26 6.75
CA THR A 181 5.63 1.07 7.55
C THR A 181 5.51 -0.21 6.71
N MET A 182 6.27 -1.25 7.07
CA MET A 182 6.08 -2.62 6.54
C MET A 182 5.05 -3.42 7.37
N GLY A 183 4.52 -2.82 8.43
CA GLY A 183 3.74 -3.51 9.44
C GLY A 183 4.49 -3.66 10.76
N ALA A 184 3.99 -4.57 11.58
CA ALA A 184 4.63 -5.00 12.80
C ALA A 184 4.63 -6.53 12.84
N PHE A 185 5.46 -7.12 13.69
CA PHE A 185 5.40 -8.55 13.96
C PHE A 185 5.82 -8.86 15.39
N ILE A 186 5.26 -9.91 15.97
CA ILE A 186 5.78 -10.52 17.19
C ILE A 186 6.77 -11.65 16.86
N ALA A 187 7.85 -11.75 17.63
CA ALA A 187 8.76 -12.89 17.54
C ALA A 187 8.32 -13.98 18.53
N ILE A 188 7.82 -15.10 18.00
CA ILE A 188 7.59 -16.32 18.79
C ILE A 188 8.92 -17.06 18.90
N ARG A 189 9.45 -17.20 20.11
CA ARG A 189 10.83 -17.66 20.36
C ARG A 189 10.97 -19.18 20.50
N GLU A 190 9.85 -19.88 20.52
CA GLU A 190 9.78 -21.33 20.69
C GLU A 190 8.80 -21.94 19.67
N PRO A 191 8.98 -23.23 19.30
CA PRO A 191 8.07 -23.90 18.39
C PRO A 191 6.64 -23.95 18.93
N ILE A 192 5.66 -23.81 18.04
CA ILE A 192 4.24 -23.82 18.41
C ILE A 192 3.81 -25.25 18.77
N PRO A 193 3.14 -25.47 19.91
CA PRO A 193 2.97 -26.79 20.50
C PRO A 193 2.12 -27.72 19.64
N ASN A 194 0.99 -27.26 19.12
CA ASN A 194 0.04 -28.08 18.39
C ASN A 194 -0.69 -27.29 17.29
N ARG A 195 -1.41 -28.01 16.42
CA ARG A 195 -2.21 -27.41 15.35
C ARG A 195 -3.29 -26.44 15.86
N ARG A 196 -3.81 -26.69 17.07
CA ARG A 196 -4.81 -25.84 17.72
C ARG A 196 -4.24 -24.47 18.08
N ALA A 197 -3.09 -24.43 18.73
CA ALA A 197 -2.37 -23.21 19.07
C ALA A 197 -1.90 -22.46 17.82
N LEU A 198 -1.48 -23.20 16.78
CA LEU A 198 -1.08 -22.62 15.49
C LEU A 198 -2.23 -21.86 14.83
N LEU A 199 -3.43 -22.44 14.81
CA LEU A 199 -4.62 -21.80 14.27
C LEU A 199 -5.04 -20.61 15.14
N ASP A 200 -5.11 -20.81 16.46
CA ASP A 200 -5.58 -19.77 17.39
C ASP A 200 -4.67 -18.52 17.33
N VAL A 201 -3.35 -18.71 17.30
CA VAL A 201 -2.38 -17.61 17.20
C VAL A 201 -2.43 -16.99 15.81
N GLY A 202 -2.50 -17.78 14.73
CA GLY A 202 -2.58 -17.23 13.37
C GLY A 202 -3.87 -16.46 13.09
N ALA A 203 -5.01 -16.88 13.64
CA ALA A 203 -6.29 -16.22 13.42
C ALA A 203 -6.51 -14.98 14.30
N SER A 204 -5.93 -14.92 15.50
CA SER A 204 -6.27 -13.88 16.48
C SER A 204 -5.85 -12.48 16.07
N GLY A 205 -4.69 -12.33 15.42
CA GLY A 205 -4.21 -11.03 14.97
C GLY A 205 -5.11 -10.42 13.88
N PRO A 206 -5.31 -11.11 12.74
CA PRO A 206 -6.18 -10.62 11.67
C PRO A 206 -7.60 -10.29 12.15
N ILE A 207 -8.19 -11.12 13.02
CA ILE A 207 -9.52 -10.87 13.60
C ILE A 207 -9.51 -9.57 14.41
N ALA A 208 -8.50 -9.36 15.27
CA ALA A 208 -8.39 -8.16 16.08
C ALA A 208 -8.13 -6.90 15.22
N GLY A 209 -7.23 -6.99 14.25
CA GLY A 209 -6.92 -5.90 13.30
C GLY A 209 -8.13 -5.50 12.46
N PHE A 210 -8.86 -6.47 11.92
CA PHE A 210 -10.10 -6.24 11.17
C PHE A 210 -11.15 -5.51 12.02
N LEU A 211 -11.42 -6.02 13.22
CA LEU A 211 -12.40 -5.40 14.13
C LEU A 211 -12.00 -3.98 14.55
N ALA A 212 -10.71 -3.67 14.63
CA ALA A 212 -10.22 -2.31 14.85
C ALA A 212 -10.37 -1.42 13.61
N ALA A 213 -10.18 -1.96 12.41
CA ALA A 213 -10.29 -1.22 11.15
C ALA A 213 -11.74 -0.78 10.85
N LEU A 214 -12.76 -1.56 11.24
CA LEU A 214 -14.17 -1.21 10.99
C LEU A 214 -14.59 0.15 11.58
N PRO A 215 -14.48 0.41 12.90
CA PRO A 215 -14.87 1.69 13.48
C PRO A 215 -14.00 2.85 12.99
N ILE A 216 -12.71 2.62 12.71
CA ILE A 216 -11.82 3.65 12.16
C ILE A 216 -12.25 4.04 10.75
N THR A 217 -12.64 3.07 9.93
CA THR A 217 -13.14 3.33 8.57
C THR A 217 -14.44 4.12 8.60
N LEU A 218 -15.40 3.73 9.47
CA LEU A 218 -16.66 4.46 9.64
C LEU A 218 -16.43 5.89 10.15
N LEU A 219 -15.51 6.09 11.09
CA LEU A 219 -15.09 7.40 11.55
C LEU A 219 -14.51 8.23 10.39
N GLY A 220 -13.69 7.60 9.55
CA GLY A 220 -13.12 8.23 8.37
C GLY A 220 -14.18 8.70 7.36
N PHE A 221 -15.23 7.91 7.12
CA PHE A 221 -16.36 8.32 6.27
C PHE A 221 -17.10 9.52 6.85
N TRP A 222 -17.38 9.50 8.15
CA TRP A 222 -18.01 10.62 8.84
C TRP A 222 -17.17 11.90 8.80
N LEU A 223 -15.84 11.78 8.86
CA LEU A 223 -14.92 12.92 8.70
C LEU A 223 -14.84 13.39 7.25
N THR A 224 -14.94 12.47 6.29
CA THR A 224 -14.96 12.79 4.85
C THR A 224 -16.15 13.67 4.50
N GLU A 225 -17.33 13.39 5.06
CA GLU A 225 -18.52 14.22 4.84
C GLU A 225 -18.40 15.60 5.51
N GLN A 226 -17.94 15.66 6.77
CA GLN A 226 -17.86 16.94 7.49
C GLN A 226 -16.78 17.89 6.96
N ALA A 227 -15.66 17.34 6.52
CA ALA A 227 -14.58 18.08 5.92
C ALA A 227 -14.56 17.87 4.40
N ALA A 228 -15.74 17.80 3.77
CA ALA A 228 -15.87 17.53 2.34
C ALA A 228 -14.99 18.47 1.52
N ARG A 229 -14.12 17.86 0.71
CA ARG A 229 -13.25 18.55 -0.23
C ARG A 229 -13.49 17.94 -1.58
N GLU A 230 -13.87 18.78 -2.53
CA GLU A 230 -14.09 18.34 -3.90
C GLU A 230 -12.80 17.76 -4.46
N ALA A 231 -12.92 16.56 -5.03
CA ALA A 231 -11.86 15.96 -5.79
C ALA A 231 -11.60 16.84 -7.02
N PRO A 232 -10.34 17.15 -7.35
CA PRO A 232 -10.00 17.84 -8.58
C PRO A 232 -10.67 17.17 -9.78
N VAL A 233 -11.29 17.98 -10.65
CA VAL A 233 -12.13 17.51 -11.75
C VAL A 233 -11.34 16.61 -12.71
N ASP A 234 -10.02 16.79 -12.78
CA ASP A 234 -9.16 15.93 -13.57
C ASP A 234 -7.67 16.10 -13.20
N PRO A 235 -6.99 15.05 -12.73
CA PRO A 235 -5.71 15.23 -12.04
C PRO A 235 -4.46 14.85 -12.84
N GLY A 236 -4.60 14.11 -13.95
CA GLY A 236 -3.48 13.41 -14.61
C GLY A 236 -2.70 12.39 -13.76
N ASN A 237 -2.79 12.47 -12.42
CA ASN A 237 -1.93 11.83 -11.42
C ASN A 237 -2.67 11.42 -10.13
N LEU A 238 -4.01 11.48 -10.03
CA LEU A 238 -4.67 10.93 -8.83
C LEU A 238 -4.58 9.40 -8.86
N ILE A 239 -4.20 8.88 -7.70
CA ILE A 239 -4.21 7.45 -7.43
C ILE A 239 -5.59 7.11 -6.91
N PHE A 240 -6.34 6.32 -7.68
CA PHE A 240 -7.60 5.74 -7.25
C PHE A 240 -7.33 4.54 -6.34
N LEU A 241 -8.16 4.43 -5.32
CA LEU A 241 -8.14 3.35 -4.35
C LEU A 241 -9.03 2.22 -4.82
N GLY A 242 -8.44 1.04 -5.03
CA GLY A 242 -9.24 -0.17 -5.17
C GLY A 242 -9.96 -0.46 -3.87
N THR A 243 -11.29 -0.52 -3.89
CA THR A 243 -12.09 -0.67 -2.67
C THR A 243 -12.38 -2.15 -2.38
N PRO A 244 -11.96 -2.67 -1.20
CA PRO A 244 -12.34 -4.03 -0.80
C PRO A 244 -13.84 -4.13 -0.56
N LEU A 245 -14.40 -5.34 -0.66
CA LEU A 245 -15.81 -5.56 -0.42
C LEU A 245 -16.23 -5.11 0.99
N ALA A 246 -15.40 -5.36 2.01
CA ALA A 246 -15.62 -4.84 3.37
C ALA A 246 -15.77 -3.32 3.39
N PHE A 247 -14.92 -2.61 2.65
CA PHE A 247 -14.95 -1.15 2.58
C PHE A 247 -16.23 -0.65 1.90
N ASN A 248 -16.64 -1.28 0.80
CA ASN A 248 -17.90 -0.97 0.10
C ASN A 248 -19.13 -1.28 0.95
N LEU A 249 -19.13 -2.36 1.73
CA LEU A 249 -20.22 -2.67 2.67
C LEU A 249 -20.30 -1.63 3.80
N LEU A 250 -19.16 -1.16 4.31
CA LEU A 250 -19.13 -0.08 5.29
C LEU A 250 -19.58 1.25 4.68
N ALA A 251 -19.22 1.54 3.43
CA ALA A 251 -19.66 2.73 2.72
C ALA A 251 -21.18 2.71 2.49
N THR A 252 -21.75 1.58 2.07
CA THR A 252 -23.22 1.46 1.89
C THR A 252 -23.97 1.54 3.21
N LEU A 253 -23.40 1.00 4.30
CA LEU A 253 -23.94 1.19 5.65
C LEU A 253 -23.88 2.66 6.08
N ALA A 254 -22.74 3.31 5.88
CA ALA A 254 -22.54 4.71 6.19
C ALA A 254 -23.53 5.59 5.40
N ALA A 255 -23.73 5.31 4.11
CA ALA A 255 -24.66 6.04 3.23
C ALA A 255 -26.13 6.03 3.70
N GLN A 256 -26.52 5.17 4.65
CA GLN A 256 -27.85 5.24 5.28
C GLN A 256 -27.99 6.39 6.27
N PHE A 257 -26.86 6.91 6.77
CA PHE A 257 -26.79 7.94 7.80
C PHE A 257 -26.13 9.24 7.30
N MET A 258 -25.37 9.18 6.20
CA MET A 258 -24.62 10.29 5.63
C MET A 258 -24.69 10.35 4.11
N THR A 259 -24.45 11.51 3.53
CA THR A 259 -24.33 11.71 2.08
C THR A 259 -22.89 11.52 1.62
N LEU A 260 -22.53 10.27 1.28
CA LEU A 260 -21.26 9.99 0.61
C LEU A 260 -21.38 10.39 -0.85
N SER A 261 -20.71 11.47 -1.25
CA SER A 261 -20.57 11.87 -2.65
C SER A 261 -19.27 11.28 -3.21
N ASP A 262 -19.34 10.74 -4.42
CA ASP A 262 -18.16 10.24 -5.15
C ASP A 262 -17.22 11.39 -5.57
N ASN A 263 -17.69 12.63 -5.49
CA ASN A 263 -16.92 13.82 -5.85
C ASN A 263 -16.02 14.32 -4.72
N TYR A 264 -15.94 13.65 -3.57
CA TYR A 264 -15.11 14.08 -2.44
C TYR A 264 -13.83 13.27 -2.30
N LEU A 265 -12.74 13.94 -1.96
CA LEU A 265 -11.50 13.30 -1.54
C LEU A 265 -11.74 12.51 -0.25
N ILE A 266 -11.20 11.30 -0.18
CA ILE A 266 -11.27 10.48 1.02
C ILE A 266 -10.41 11.07 2.14
N HIS A 267 -10.98 11.18 3.34
CA HIS A 267 -10.23 11.67 4.50
C HIS A 267 -9.10 10.69 4.87
N PRO A 268 -7.90 11.15 5.31
CA PRO A 268 -6.77 10.27 5.63
C PRO A 268 -7.06 9.19 6.68
N VAL A 269 -8.05 9.43 7.57
CA VAL A 269 -8.54 8.42 8.53
C VAL A 269 -9.23 7.24 7.83
N ALA A 270 -10.04 7.50 6.80
CA ALA A 270 -10.66 6.44 6.01
C ALA A 270 -9.62 5.69 5.18
N PHE A 271 -8.62 6.40 4.65
CA PHE A 271 -7.47 5.77 3.99
C PHE A 271 -6.65 4.88 4.94
N ALA A 272 -6.44 5.28 6.21
CA ALA A 272 -5.82 4.42 7.22
C ALA A 272 -6.66 3.17 7.54
N GLY A 273 -7.99 3.30 7.58
CA GLY A 273 -8.92 2.18 7.71
C GLY A 273 -8.82 1.19 6.53
N TRP A 274 -8.83 1.73 5.30
CA TRP A 274 -8.59 0.96 4.08
C TRP A 274 -7.24 0.23 4.10
N ALA A 275 -6.17 0.91 4.51
CA ALA A 275 -4.85 0.32 4.67
C ALA A 275 -4.85 -0.83 5.69
N GLY A 276 -5.57 -0.68 6.80
CA GLY A 276 -5.75 -1.74 7.79
C GLY A 276 -6.46 -2.98 7.21
N LEU A 277 -7.48 -2.80 6.38
CA LEU A 277 -8.14 -3.89 5.66
C LEU A 277 -7.17 -4.57 4.68
N LEU A 278 -6.39 -3.79 3.93
CA LEU A 278 -5.37 -4.32 3.02
C LEU A 278 -4.32 -5.16 3.78
N VAL A 279 -3.78 -4.66 4.88
CA VAL A 279 -2.81 -5.38 5.73
C VAL A 279 -3.42 -6.67 6.27
N THR A 280 -4.69 -6.63 6.69
CA THR A 280 -5.41 -7.83 7.12
C THR A 280 -5.49 -8.88 5.99
N ALA A 281 -5.81 -8.45 4.77
CA ALA A 281 -5.87 -9.34 3.62
C ALA A 281 -4.51 -9.95 3.28
N LEU A 282 -3.45 -9.12 3.28
CA LEU A 282 -2.08 -9.56 3.04
C LEU A 282 -1.66 -10.63 4.05
N ASN A 283 -1.90 -10.38 5.35
CA ASN A 283 -1.57 -11.33 6.40
C ASN A 283 -2.38 -12.63 6.30
N LEU A 284 -3.63 -12.59 5.84
CA LEU A 284 -4.48 -13.76 5.68
C LEU A 284 -4.20 -14.59 4.41
N LEU A 285 -3.32 -14.15 3.52
CA LEU A 285 -2.91 -14.97 2.38
C LEU A 285 -2.32 -16.30 2.87
N PRO A 286 -2.71 -17.44 2.28
CA PRO A 286 -2.26 -18.76 2.73
C PRO A 286 -0.84 -19.06 2.23
N ALA A 287 0.13 -18.21 2.61
CA ALA A 287 1.47 -18.24 2.06
C ALA A 287 2.58 -18.03 3.10
N GLY A 288 3.61 -18.88 3.04
CA GLY A 288 4.82 -18.79 3.85
C GLY A 288 4.58 -18.66 5.36
N GLN A 289 5.21 -17.65 5.96
CA GLN A 289 5.14 -17.33 7.39
C GLN A 289 4.07 -16.30 7.74
N LEU A 290 3.18 -15.94 6.80
CA LEU A 290 2.05 -15.05 7.07
C LEU A 290 1.02 -15.75 7.99
N ASP A 291 0.12 -14.96 8.57
CA ASP A 291 -0.96 -15.43 9.43
C ASP A 291 -1.86 -16.49 8.76
N GLY A 292 -2.19 -16.27 7.49
CA GLY A 292 -2.89 -17.24 6.65
C GLY A 292 -2.09 -18.51 6.41
N GLY A 293 -0.76 -18.43 6.40
CA GLY A 293 0.15 -19.57 6.34
C GLY A 293 0.07 -20.44 7.61
N HIS A 294 0.02 -19.82 8.79
CA HIS A 294 -0.23 -20.52 10.06
C HIS A 294 -1.57 -21.26 10.02
N ILE A 295 -2.64 -20.59 9.59
CA ILE A 295 -4.00 -21.15 9.51
C ILE A 295 -4.04 -22.29 8.48
N ALA A 296 -3.49 -22.08 7.27
CA ALA A 296 -3.44 -23.09 6.22
C ALA A 296 -2.65 -24.33 6.67
N ARG A 297 -1.51 -24.15 7.35
CA ARG A 297 -0.71 -25.25 7.92
C ARG A 297 -1.48 -25.99 9.00
N ALA A 298 -2.22 -25.28 9.86
CA ALA A 298 -3.05 -25.90 10.88
C ALA A 298 -4.19 -26.74 10.28
N LEU A 299 -4.81 -26.30 9.19
CA LEU A 299 -5.92 -27.01 8.54
C LEU A 299 -5.48 -28.18 7.67
N PHE A 300 -4.51 -27.94 6.79
CA PHE A 300 -4.15 -28.85 5.70
C PHE A 300 -2.81 -29.58 5.91
N GLY A 301 -2.11 -29.29 7.02
CA GLY A 301 -0.82 -29.91 7.33
C GLY A 301 0.22 -29.63 6.23
N PRO A 302 1.04 -30.63 5.85
CA PRO A 302 2.07 -30.48 4.81
C PRO A 302 1.54 -29.99 3.44
N ARG A 303 0.26 -30.22 3.14
CA ARG A 303 -0.36 -29.78 1.87
C ARG A 303 -0.51 -28.26 1.77
N ALA A 304 -0.41 -27.52 2.88
CA ALA A 304 -0.42 -26.06 2.88
C ALA A 304 0.69 -25.45 2.01
N ARG A 305 1.78 -26.18 1.78
CA ARG A 305 2.83 -25.81 0.83
C ARG A 305 2.27 -25.53 -0.58
N LEU A 306 1.33 -26.35 -1.04
CA LEU A 306 0.69 -26.15 -2.36
C LEU A 306 -0.10 -24.85 -2.39
N LEU A 307 -0.83 -24.53 -1.31
CA LEU A 307 -1.58 -23.28 -1.18
C LEU A 307 -0.65 -22.08 -1.19
N SER A 308 0.52 -22.16 -0.55
CA SER A 308 1.51 -21.09 -0.58
C SER A 308 2.04 -20.84 -1.99
N TYR A 309 2.39 -21.89 -2.74
CA TYR A 309 2.83 -21.71 -4.12
C TYR A 309 1.71 -21.22 -5.04
N LEU A 310 0.48 -21.67 -4.81
CA LEU A 310 -0.69 -21.16 -5.53
C LEU A 310 -0.90 -19.67 -5.26
N ALA A 311 -0.83 -19.23 -4.00
CA ALA A 311 -0.96 -17.82 -3.65
C ALA A 311 0.14 -16.97 -4.30
N ILE A 312 1.39 -17.45 -4.31
CA ILE A 312 2.51 -16.79 -5.01
C ILE A 312 2.24 -16.70 -6.52
N ALA A 313 1.78 -17.78 -7.14
CA ALA A 313 1.46 -17.80 -8.56
C ALA A 313 0.32 -16.82 -8.91
N VAL A 314 -0.73 -16.75 -8.08
CA VAL A 314 -1.84 -15.82 -8.24
C VAL A 314 -1.36 -14.37 -8.09
N MET A 315 -0.55 -14.05 -7.08
CA MET A 315 0.03 -12.71 -6.92
C MET A 315 0.88 -12.31 -8.13
N LEU A 316 1.73 -13.20 -8.64
CA LEU A 316 2.52 -12.93 -9.84
C LEU A 316 1.65 -12.74 -11.07
N PHE A 317 0.61 -13.56 -11.24
CA PHE A 317 -0.34 -13.41 -12.34
C PHE A 317 -1.01 -12.03 -12.29
N MET A 318 -1.51 -11.62 -11.13
CA MET A 318 -2.14 -10.32 -10.94
C MET A 318 -1.17 -9.15 -11.11
N ALA A 319 0.12 -9.35 -10.82
CA ALA A 319 1.14 -8.32 -11.00
C ALA A 319 1.37 -7.93 -12.47
N PHE A 320 1.23 -8.90 -13.40
CA PHE A 320 1.54 -8.69 -14.82
C PHE A 320 0.31 -8.66 -15.73
N PHE A 321 -0.78 -9.34 -15.35
CA PHE A 321 -1.97 -9.50 -16.19
C PHE A 321 -3.23 -8.88 -15.59
N GLY A 322 -3.20 -8.48 -14.31
CA GLY A 322 -4.40 -8.02 -13.61
C GLY A 322 -5.46 -9.12 -13.49
N VAL A 323 -6.71 -8.72 -13.27
CA VAL A 323 -7.87 -9.61 -13.35
C VAL A 323 -8.67 -9.24 -14.60
N PRO A 324 -8.71 -10.09 -15.63
CA PRO A 324 -9.37 -9.78 -16.90
C PRO A 324 -10.80 -9.27 -16.70
N GLY A 325 -11.08 -8.04 -17.17
CA GLY A 325 -12.39 -7.41 -17.08
C GLY A 325 -12.79 -6.89 -15.69
N TYR A 326 -11.88 -6.92 -14.71
CA TYR A 326 -12.17 -6.44 -13.35
C TYR A 326 -11.12 -5.46 -12.80
N SER A 327 -9.82 -5.73 -12.98
CA SER A 327 -8.78 -4.86 -12.42
C SER A 327 -7.50 -4.85 -13.25
N ASP A 328 -6.86 -3.68 -13.31
CA ASP A 328 -5.56 -3.51 -13.98
C ASP A 328 -4.42 -4.24 -13.23
N PRO A 329 -3.30 -4.53 -13.91
CA PRO A 329 -2.13 -5.12 -13.28
C PRO A 329 -1.52 -4.22 -12.20
N TYR A 330 -1.16 -4.79 -11.05
CA TYR A 330 -0.51 -4.06 -9.96
C TYR A 330 0.85 -4.67 -9.61
N PHE A 331 1.93 -4.01 -10.04
CA PHE A 331 3.30 -4.51 -9.88
C PHE A 331 3.70 -4.75 -8.42
N GLY A 332 3.07 -4.07 -7.44
CA GLY A 332 3.35 -4.30 -6.02
C GLY A 332 3.13 -5.74 -5.58
N TRP A 333 2.25 -6.50 -6.25
CA TRP A 333 2.08 -7.93 -5.97
C TRP A 333 3.32 -8.76 -6.30
N ALA A 334 4.14 -8.37 -7.28
CA ALA A 334 5.40 -9.06 -7.57
C ALA A 334 6.42 -8.87 -6.44
N ILE A 335 6.45 -7.67 -5.83
CA ILE A 335 7.31 -7.38 -4.66
C ILE A 335 6.88 -8.26 -3.47
N PHE A 336 5.58 -8.32 -3.18
CA PHE A 336 5.08 -9.18 -2.10
C PHE A 336 5.28 -10.67 -2.37
N ALA A 337 5.08 -11.13 -3.61
CA ALA A 337 5.35 -12.50 -4.01
C ALA A 337 6.84 -12.86 -3.82
N GLY A 338 7.75 -11.97 -4.20
CA GLY A 338 9.19 -12.10 -3.95
C GLY A 338 9.50 -12.18 -2.45
N LEU A 339 8.93 -11.28 -1.65
CA LEU A 339 9.10 -11.28 -0.19
C LEU A 339 8.67 -12.62 0.42
N VAL A 340 7.46 -13.09 0.11
CA VAL A 340 6.92 -14.37 0.61
C VAL A 340 7.79 -15.55 0.17
N TYR A 341 8.28 -15.55 -1.06
CA TYR A 341 9.17 -16.60 -1.56
C TYR A 341 10.49 -16.65 -0.77
N PHE A 342 11.13 -15.50 -0.53
CA PHE A 342 12.40 -15.43 0.19
C PHE A 342 12.28 -15.66 1.71
N LEU A 343 11.15 -15.29 2.34
CA LEU A 343 10.88 -15.63 3.74
C LEU A 343 10.66 -17.14 3.97
N GLY A 344 10.43 -17.87 2.89
CA GLY A 344 10.16 -19.30 2.88
C GLY A 344 8.68 -19.59 2.67
N ALA A 345 8.35 -20.19 1.53
CA ALA A 345 6.99 -20.61 1.16
C ALA A 345 6.44 -21.75 2.05
N GLU A 346 7.24 -22.28 2.96
CA GLU A 346 6.86 -23.37 3.85
C GLU A 346 6.80 -22.92 5.30
N HIS A 347 5.62 -23.11 5.90
CA HIS A 347 5.48 -22.93 7.33
C HIS A 347 6.10 -24.11 8.10
N PRO A 348 6.93 -23.86 9.13
CA PRO A 348 7.50 -24.93 9.96
C PRO A 348 6.42 -25.78 10.64
N PRO A 349 6.67 -27.10 10.82
CA PRO A 349 5.71 -27.98 11.48
C PRO A 349 5.57 -27.65 12.98
N PRO A 350 4.37 -27.73 13.57
CA PRO A 350 4.21 -27.64 15.02
C PRO A 350 4.88 -28.82 15.73
N SER A 351 5.06 -28.68 17.05
CA SER A 351 5.67 -29.72 17.89
C SER A 351 4.85 -30.99 17.89
N GLU A 352 3.52 -30.89 17.77
CA GLU A 352 2.57 -31.99 17.74
C GLU A 352 1.57 -31.78 16.58
N GLU A 353 1.46 -32.77 15.68
CA GLU A 353 0.63 -32.69 14.46
C GLU A 353 -0.58 -33.66 14.45
N ILE A 354 -0.67 -34.56 15.42
CA ILE A 354 -1.58 -35.70 15.47
C ILE A 354 -2.97 -35.25 15.98
N THR A 355 -3.02 -34.33 16.94
CA THR A 355 -4.27 -33.86 17.53
C THR A 355 -5.14 -33.12 16.48
N PRO A 356 -6.41 -33.54 16.28
CA PRO A 356 -7.31 -32.87 15.35
C PRO A 356 -7.78 -31.50 15.87
N LEU A 357 -8.26 -30.68 14.94
CA LEU A 357 -8.88 -29.40 15.25
C LEU A 357 -10.32 -29.61 15.71
N ASP A 358 -10.73 -28.85 16.73
CA ASP A 358 -12.10 -28.85 17.24
C ASP A 358 -13.03 -27.99 16.36
N THR A 359 -14.33 -28.24 16.44
CA THR A 359 -15.37 -27.49 15.73
C THR A 359 -15.25 -25.96 15.83
N PRO A 360 -15.03 -25.32 17.00
CA PRO A 360 -14.90 -23.85 17.07
C PRO A 360 -13.70 -23.31 16.27
N ARG A 361 -12.63 -24.10 16.14
CA ARG A 361 -11.43 -23.70 15.39
C ARG A 361 -11.66 -23.80 13.88
N TRP A 362 -12.48 -24.74 13.44
CA TRP A 362 -12.97 -24.78 12.07
C TRP A 362 -13.81 -23.55 11.73
N PHE A 363 -14.69 -23.12 12.63
CA PHE A 363 -15.45 -21.87 12.44
C PHE A 363 -14.53 -20.64 12.39
N ALA A 364 -13.53 -20.56 13.29
CA ALA A 364 -12.56 -19.47 13.27
C ALA A 364 -11.76 -19.42 11.96
N ALA A 365 -11.32 -20.58 11.45
CA ALA A 365 -10.67 -20.68 10.14
C ALA A 365 -11.59 -20.31 8.97
N GLY A 366 -12.86 -20.72 9.01
CA GLY A 366 -13.84 -20.32 8.01
C GLY A 366 -14.07 -18.81 8.02
N PHE A 367 -14.17 -18.22 9.21
CA PHE A 367 -14.33 -16.78 9.39
C PHE A 367 -13.14 -15.99 8.85
N THR A 368 -11.90 -16.41 9.11
CA THR A 368 -10.71 -15.76 8.52
C THR A 368 -10.64 -15.94 7.00
N GLY A 369 -11.10 -17.07 6.46
CA GLY A 369 -11.28 -17.25 5.02
C GLY A 369 -12.27 -16.27 4.41
N VAL A 370 -13.40 -16.01 5.07
CA VAL A 370 -14.36 -14.98 4.65
C VAL A 370 -13.75 -13.59 4.76
N MET A 371 -13.03 -13.30 5.83
CA MET A 371 -12.33 -12.00 6.00
C MET A 371 -11.32 -11.75 4.88
N LEU A 372 -10.57 -12.76 4.46
CA LEU A 372 -9.66 -12.65 3.31
C LEU A 372 -10.43 -12.20 2.07
N LEU A 373 -11.55 -12.86 1.74
CA LEU A 373 -12.37 -12.48 0.59
C LEU A 373 -12.98 -11.08 0.72
N LEU A 374 -13.36 -10.67 1.93
CA LEU A 374 -13.92 -9.35 2.19
C LEU A 374 -12.88 -8.23 2.07
N CYS A 375 -11.63 -8.48 2.48
CA CYS A 375 -10.59 -7.47 2.57
C CYS A 375 -9.64 -7.47 1.36
N PHE A 376 -9.61 -8.55 0.57
CA PHE A 376 -8.70 -8.67 -0.56
C PHE A 376 -9.09 -7.73 -1.71
N VAL A 377 -8.12 -6.99 -2.21
CA VAL A 377 -8.28 -6.05 -3.33
C VAL A 377 -7.31 -6.44 -4.43
N PRO A 378 -7.80 -6.77 -5.64
CA PRO A 378 -6.91 -7.18 -6.72
C PRO A 378 -5.93 -6.11 -7.20
N SER A 379 -6.40 -4.87 -7.32
CA SER A 379 -5.56 -3.71 -7.64
C SER A 379 -5.77 -2.65 -6.57
N PRO A 380 -4.92 -2.60 -5.53
CA PRO A 380 -5.09 -1.65 -4.42
C PRO A 380 -4.98 -0.19 -4.85
N LEU A 381 -4.10 0.09 -5.81
CA LEU A 381 -3.82 1.43 -6.31
C LEU A 381 -3.89 1.41 -7.83
N MET A 382 -4.71 2.30 -8.39
CA MET A 382 -4.94 2.42 -9.82
C MET A 382 -4.65 3.84 -10.26
N THR A 383 -4.01 4.01 -11.41
CA THR A 383 -3.84 5.31 -12.08
C THR A 383 -4.75 5.31 -13.29
N ILE A 384 -5.78 6.15 -13.27
CA ILE A 384 -6.62 6.36 -14.46
C ILE A 384 -5.96 7.49 -15.25
N PRO A 385 -5.61 7.28 -16.53
CA PRO A 385 -5.08 8.34 -17.37
C PRO A 385 -6.11 9.47 -17.46
N SER A 386 -5.64 10.73 -17.48
CA SER A 386 -6.53 11.86 -17.65
C SER A 386 -7.24 11.77 -19.01
N PRO A 387 -8.57 11.94 -19.07
CA PRO A 387 -9.29 12.05 -20.33
C PRO A 387 -9.01 13.37 -21.07
N PHE A 388 -8.28 14.31 -20.45
CA PHE A 388 -7.85 15.58 -21.04
C PHE A 388 -6.34 15.54 -21.30
N GLY A 389 -5.94 15.93 -22.50
CA GLY A 389 -4.55 15.94 -22.91
C GLY A 389 -4.33 17.12 -23.83
N LEU A 390 -3.30 17.90 -23.55
CA LEU A 390 -2.94 19.04 -24.39
C LEU A 390 -1.46 19.01 -24.70
N GLU A 391 -1.16 19.10 -25.98
CA GLU A 391 0.20 19.32 -26.48
C GLU A 391 0.26 20.67 -27.17
N MET A 392 1.25 21.49 -26.80
CA MET A 392 1.55 22.75 -27.48
C MET A 392 2.93 22.68 -28.10
N GLU A 393 3.01 22.97 -29.40
CA GLU A 393 4.26 22.97 -30.14
C GLU A 393 4.36 24.25 -30.98
N ALA A 394 5.50 24.92 -30.93
CA ALA A 394 5.80 26.04 -31.83
C ALA A 394 6.60 25.54 -33.04
N ALA A 395 6.31 26.09 -34.22
CA ALA A 395 7.10 25.85 -35.43
C ALA A 395 8.57 26.25 -35.24
N GLU A 396 8.78 27.39 -34.58
CA GLU A 396 10.08 27.88 -34.17
C GLU A 396 10.00 28.29 -32.69
N GLY A 397 10.73 27.58 -31.83
CA GLY A 397 10.81 27.85 -30.39
C GLY A 397 11.84 28.93 -30.02
N GLU A 398 12.72 29.27 -30.95
CA GLU A 398 13.70 30.35 -30.83
C GLU A 398 13.49 31.32 -31.99
N LEU A 399 13.24 32.59 -31.68
CA LEU A 399 12.97 33.63 -32.66
C LEU A 399 14.03 34.73 -32.53
N GLU A 400 14.69 35.04 -33.65
CA GLU A 400 15.66 36.13 -33.73
C GLU A 400 14.97 37.44 -34.16
N PHE A 401 15.37 38.55 -33.54
CA PHE A 401 14.81 39.88 -33.82
C PHE A 401 15.90 40.94 -34.00
N ALA A 402 15.76 41.74 -35.05
CA ALA A 402 16.39 43.05 -35.16
C ALA A 402 15.68 44.07 -34.25
N ALA A 403 16.40 45.10 -33.78
CA ALA A 403 15.81 46.16 -32.96
C ALA A 403 14.64 46.87 -33.69
N GLY A 404 13.45 46.86 -33.09
CA GLY A 404 12.22 47.38 -33.70
C GLY A 404 11.62 46.52 -34.83
N GLY A 405 12.17 45.33 -35.08
CA GLY A 405 11.68 44.39 -36.08
C GLY A 405 10.47 43.56 -35.60
N SER A 406 9.78 42.92 -36.53
CA SER A 406 8.69 41.99 -36.26
C SER A 406 9.03 40.59 -36.78
N ASN A 407 8.72 39.55 -36.00
CA ASN A 407 8.84 38.15 -36.41
C ASN A 407 7.58 37.38 -35.98
N SER A 408 7.22 36.33 -36.72
CA SER A 408 5.99 35.57 -36.50
C SER A 408 6.28 34.07 -36.40
N THR A 409 5.61 33.38 -35.46
CA THR A 409 5.68 31.91 -35.33
C THR A 409 4.28 31.32 -35.35
N ILE A 410 4.19 30.07 -35.80
CA ILE A 410 2.96 29.29 -35.76
C ILE A 410 3.01 28.38 -34.53
N ILE A 411 1.94 28.38 -33.74
CA ILE A 411 1.80 27.52 -32.57
C ILE A 411 0.63 26.56 -32.81
N TRP A 412 0.88 25.28 -32.67
CA TRP A 412 -0.15 24.25 -32.66
C TRP A 412 -0.55 23.94 -31.23
N VAL A 413 -1.84 23.96 -30.98
CA VAL A 413 -2.46 23.52 -29.73
C VAL A 413 -3.31 22.31 -30.05
N ASN A 414 -2.88 21.13 -29.64
CA ASN A 414 -3.54 19.87 -29.95
C ASN A 414 -4.21 19.29 -28.71
N ASN A 415 -5.52 19.03 -28.79
CA ASN A 415 -6.24 18.26 -27.79
C ASN A 415 -5.99 16.77 -28.05
N THR A 416 -5.03 16.20 -27.33
CA THR A 416 -4.70 14.77 -27.31
C THR A 416 -5.62 13.96 -26.38
N GLY A 417 -6.53 14.63 -25.67
CA GLY A 417 -7.53 13.99 -24.80
C GLY A 417 -8.69 13.32 -25.55
N GLU A 418 -9.45 12.52 -24.82
CA GLU A 418 -10.62 11.78 -25.30
C GLU A 418 -11.92 12.59 -25.22
N VAL A 419 -11.89 13.77 -24.58
CA VAL A 419 -13.05 14.64 -24.33
C VAL A 419 -12.81 16.04 -24.88
N HIS A 420 -13.88 16.80 -25.14
CA HIS A 420 -13.76 18.21 -25.49
C HIS A 420 -13.13 19.02 -24.35
N ASP A 421 -12.41 20.08 -24.67
CA ASP A 421 -11.81 20.96 -23.67
C ASP A 421 -12.03 22.43 -24.03
N ASN A 422 -12.27 23.28 -23.03
CA ASN A 422 -12.41 24.72 -23.19
C ASN A 422 -11.18 25.38 -22.57
N LEU A 423 -10.29 25.83 -23.44
CA LEU A 423 -8.98 26.35 -23.10
C LEU A 423 -9.04 27.87 -23.09
N THR A 424 -8.45 28.50 -22.08
CA THR A 424 -8.19 29.93 -22.09
C THR A 424 -6.70 30.16 -22.28
N LEU A 425 -6.33 30.79 -23.39
CA LEU A 425 -4.95 31.12 -23.73
C LEU A 425 -4.63 32.52 -23.21
N ALA A 426 -3.59 32.63 -22.40
CA ALA A 426 -3.04 33.88 -21.91
C ALA A 426 -1.58 34.02 -22.35
N LEU A 427 -1.29 35.09 -23.08
CA LEU A 427 0.08 35.41 -23.52
C LEU A 427 0.74 36.36 -22.52
N LYS A 428 1.84 35.91 -21.89
CA LYS A 428 2.68 36.74 -21.02
C LYS A 428 3.95 37.16 -21.76
N LEU A 429 4.09 38.48 -21.93
CA LEU A 429 5.20 39.10 -22.65
C LEU A 429 6.17 39.81 -21.70
N PRO A 430 7.46 39.93 -22.08
CA PRO A 430 8.41 40.78 -21.39
C PRO A 430 8.07 42.28 -21.55
N VAL A 431 8.60 43.11 -20.65
CA VAL A 431 8.33 44.56 -20.63
C VAL A 431 8.76 45.20 -21.97
N ASN A 432 7.93 46.09 -22.51
CA ASN A 432 8.12 46.82 -23.79
C ASN A 432 8.03 45.97 -25.07
N TRP A 433 7.54 44.74 -25.00
CA TRP A 433 7.16 43.96 -26.18
C TRP A 433 5.68 44.13 -26.50
N SER A 434 5.33 44.09 -27.78
CA SER A 434 3.94 44.00 -28.23
C SER A 434 3.76 42.76 -29.11
N ALA A 435 2.63 42.10 -28.97
CA ALA A 435 2.29 40.93 -29.77
C ALA A 435 0.82 40.95 -30.19
N THR A 436 0.55 40.31 -31.31
CA THR A 436 -0.80 39.93 -31.75
C THR A 436 -0.86 38.42 -31.84
N LEU A 437 -1.87 37.83 -31.21
CA LEU A 437 -2.14 36.39 -31.23
C LEU A 437 -3.48 36.21 -31.93
N ASP A 438 -3.47 35.56 -33.09
CA ASP A 438 -4.68 35.28 -33.87
C ASP A 438 -4.84 33.78 -34.11
N VAL A 439 -6.07 33.27 -34.00
CA VAL A 439 -6.39 31.88 -34.32
C VAL A 439 -6.64 31.76 -35.82
N THR A 440 -5.73 31.11 -36.55
CA THR A 440 -5.83 31.03 -38.02
C THR A 440 -6.74 29.91 -38.49
N ASN A 441 -6.65 28.74 -37.87
CA ASN A 441 -7.46 27.57 -38.23
C ASN A 441 -7.73 26.71 -37.00
N VAL A 442 -8.89 26.06 -36.95
CA VAL A 442 -9.19 25.01 -35.96
C VAL A 442 -9.73 23.78 -36.67
N THR A 443 -9.13 22.61 -36.46
CA THR A 443 -9.71 21.35 -36.94
C THR A 443 -10.89 20.97 -36.04
N SER A 444 -12.03 20.65 -36.63
CA SER A 444 -13.14 19.97 -35.96
C SER A 444 -13.37 18.62 -36.64
N GLY A 445 -14.08 17.68 -36.00
CA GLY A 445 -14.34 16.35 -36.58
C GLY A 445 -14.99 16.33 -37.98
N THR A 446 -15.41 17.49 -38.52
CA THR A 446 -15.98 17.68 -39.86
C THR A 446 -15.05 18.41 -40.85
N GLY A 447 -13.84 18.84 -40.45
CA GLY A 447 -12.87 19.53 -41.30
C GLY A 447 -12.22 20.75 -40.63
N TRP A 448 -11.45 21.53 -41.41
CA TRP A 448 -10.82 22.79 -40.97
C TRP A 448 -11.85 23.93 -40.92
N LEU A 449 -11.88 24.66 -39.81
CA LEU A 449 -12.66 25.87 -39.61
C LEU A 449 -11.72 27.07 -39.61
N ASN A 450 -12.05 28.08 -40.40
CA ASN A 450 -11.30 29.33 -40.53
C ASN A 450 -12.15 30.50 -40.00
N PRO A 451 -11.55 31.65 -39.64
CA PRO A 451 -12.25 32.85 -39.16
C PRO A 451 -13.40 33.34 -40.06
N ASP A 452 -13.33 33.07 -41.37
CA ASP A 452 -14.37 33.44 -42.34
C ASP A 452 -15.64 32.57 -42.25
N ASN A 453 -15.62 31.49 -41.47
CA ASN A 453 -16.72 30.55 -41.35
C ASN A 453 -17.69 30.94 -40.21
N THR A 454 -19.00 30.83 -40.43
CA THR A 454 -20.01 31.32 -39.48
C THR A 454 -20.04 30.57 -38.14
N THR A 455 -19.48 29.36 -38.10
CA THR A 455 -19.39 28.52 -36.88
C THR A 455 -18.05 28.66 -36.16
N PHE A 456 -17.15 29.52 -36.64
CA PHE A 456 -15.83 29.71 -36.03
C PHE A 456 -15.93 30.33 -34.63
N SER A 457 -16.86 31.27 -34.43
CA SER A 457 -17.10 31.92 -33.14
C SER A 457 -17.59 30.96 -32.05
N ASP A 458 -18.12 29.79 -32.41
CA ASP A 458 -18.57 28.77 -31.45
C ASP A 458 -17.39 27.93 -30.92
N VAL A 459 -16.25 27.97 -31.62
CA VAL A 459 -15.07 27.13 -31.39
C VAL A 459 -13.88 27.96 -30.91
N ALA A 460 -13.70 29.16 -31.44
CA ALA A 460 -12.66 30.09 -31.04
C ALA A 460 -13.23 31.50 -30.95
N TRP A 461 -13.15 32.11 -29.77
CA TRP A 461 -13.55 33.50 -29.59
C TRP A 461 -12.58 34.24 -28.67
N GLN A 462 -12.53 35.55 -28.83
CA GLN A 462 -11.63 36.42 -28.09
C GLN A 462 -12.44 37.27 -27.10
N PRO A 463 -12.51 36.90 -25.81
CA PRO A 463 -13.19 37.70 -24.80
C PRO A 463 -12.48 39.03 -24.50
N ASP A 464 -11.15 39.05 -24.55
CA ASP A 464 -10.30 40.22 -24.29
C ASP A 464 -9.15 40.29 -25.32
N PRO A 465 -8.55 41.46 -25.60
CA PRO A 465 -7.47 41.60 -26.59
C PRO A 465 -6.24 40.72 -26.33
N PHE A 466 -6.08 40.25 -25.09
CA PHE A 466 -4.93 39.46 -24.64
C PHE A 466 -5.27 37.99 -24.34
N ASN A 467 -6.56 37.62 -24.34
CA ASN A 467 -7.01 36.28 -23.96
C ASN A 467 -7.88 35.67 -25.06
N TRP A 468 -7.54 34.45 -25.48
CA TRP A 468 -8.36 33.66 -26.40
C TRP A 468 -9.00 32.49 -25.68
N THR A 469 -10.21 32.15 -26.06
CA THR A 469 -10.91 30.94 -25.60
C THR A 469 -11.08 29.98 -26.77
N LEU A 470 -10.60 28.74 -26.62
CA LEU A 470 -10.67 27.68 -27.62
C LEU A 470 -11.47 26.49 -27.07
N ASN A 471 -12.52 26.10 -27.77
CA ASN A 471 -13.30 24.91 -27.47
C ASN A 471 -12.91 23.79 -28.44
N LEU A 472 -11.94 22.96 -28.05
CA LEU A 472 -11.38 21.89 -28.88
C LEU A 472 -12.04 20.56 -28.57
N THR A 473 -12.65 19.92 -29.57
CA THR A 473 -13.13 18.53 -29.43
C THR A 473 -11.96 17.55 -29.33
N ALA A 474 -12.21 16.31 -28.90
CA ALA A 474 -11.18 15.27 -28.84
C ALA A 474 -10.47 15.10 -30.21
N GLY A 475 -9.13 15.13 -30.21
CA GLY A 475 -8.31 15.04 -31.43
C GLY A 475 -8.30 16.29 -32.31
N ALA A 476 -8.87 17.42 -31.85
CA ALA A 476 -8.81 18.69 -32.55
C ALA A 476 -7.52 19.46 -32.23
N SER A 477 -6.95 20.06 -33.27
CA SER A 477 -5.86 21.02 -33.23
C SER A 477 -6.32 22.43 -33.59
N ALA A 478 -5.83 23.42 -32.86
CA ALA A 478 -5.87 24.84 -33.24
C ALA A 478 -4.49 25.29 -33.70
N GLN A 479 -4.48 26.06 -34.77
CA GLN A 479 -3.31 26.74 -35.29
C GLN A 479 -3.43 28.23 -34.93
N LEU A 480 -2.44 28.72 -34.18
CA LEU A 480 -2.32 30.09 -33.75
C LEU A 480 -1.17 30.75 -34.53
N LEU A 481 -1.39 31.96 -35.01
CA LEU A 481 -0.34 32.83 -35.52
C LEU A 481 -0.01 33.85 -34.43
N LEU A 482 1.25 33.82 -33.99
CA LEU A 482 1.78 34.78 -33.03
C LEU A 482 2.75 35.70 -33.76
N GLU A 483 2.40 36.99 -33.87
CA GLU A 483 3.31 38.02 -34.37
C GLU A 483 3.84 38.84 -33.20
N LEU A 484 5.16 38.96 -33.12
CA LEU A 484 5.88 39.65 -32.06
C LEU A 484 6.64 40.84 -32.64
N VAL A 485 6.59 41.97 -31.95
CA VAL A 485 7.34 43.19 -32.30
C VAL A 485 8.33 43.48 -31.18
N ALA A 486 9.61 43.54 -31.55
CA ALA A 486 10.70 43.80 -30.63
C ALA A 486 10.78 45.29 -30.23
N PRO A 487 11.24 45.60 -29.02
CA PRO A 487 11.49 46.98 -28.59
C PRO A 487 12.60 47.64 -29.40
N ALA A 488 12.66 48.97 -29.38
CA ALA A 488 13.65 49.78 -30.08
C ALA A 488 15.10 49.56 -29.61
N SER A 489 15.31 48.90 -28.48
CA SER A 489 16.62 48.49 -27.96
C SER A 489 16.52 47.07 -27.41
N LEU A 490 17.20 46.12 -28.06
CA LEU A 490 17.22 44.71 -27.67
C LEU A 490 18.68 44.28 -27.44
N SER A 491 19.08 44.13 -26.18
CA SER A 491 20.48 43.79 -25.82
C SER A 491 20.62 42.48 -25.04
N GLU A 492 19.53 41.95 -24.50
CA GLU A 492 19.51 40.70 -23.71
C GLU A 492 18.44 39.75 -24.26
N PRO A 493 18.69 38.43 -24.22
CA PRO A 493 17.68 37.44 -24.58
C PRO A 493 16.49 37.51 -23.63
N ALA A 494 15.28 37.43 -24.18
CA ALA A 494 14.04 37.48 -23.42
C ALA A 494 13.22 36.19 -23.60
N GLN A 495 12.20 35.99 -22.76
CA GLN A 495 11.30 34.84 -22.85
C GLN A 495 9.85 35.31 -22.90
N ALA A 496 9.08 34.76 -23.85
CA ALA A 496 7.63 34.85 -23.85
C ALA A 496 7.01 33.52 -23.41
N LEU A 497 5.93 33.60 -22.65
CA LEU A 497 5.21 32.42 -22.13
C LEU A 497 3.78 32.45 -22.67
N LEU A 498 3.38 31.39 -23.38
CA LEU A 498 1.97 31.15 -23.68
C LEU A 498 1.45 30.13 -22.67
N GLU A 499 0.51 30.57 -21.85
CA GLU A 499 -0.20 29.72 -20.88
C GLU A 499 -1.56 29.33 -21.45
N ALA A 500 -1.86 28.03 -21.45
CA ALA A 500 -3.19 27.52 -21.76
C ALA A 500 -3.78 26.94 -20.48
N ASP A 501 -4.83 27.58 -19.97
CA ASP A 501 -5.60 27.11 -18.83
C ASP A 501 -6.77 26.27 -19.33
N SER A 502 -6.74 24.99 -18.99
CA SER A 502 -7.78 24.02 -19.35
C SER A 502 -8.88 23.99 -18.29
N ARG A 503 -10.03 23.37 -18.62
CA ARG A 503 -11.12 23.15 -17.65
C ARG A 503 -10.70 22.31 -16.43
N ASN A 504 -9.54 21.66 -16.49
CA ASN A 504 -8.97 20.87 -15.41
C ASN A 504 -8.02 21.63 -14.47
N GLU A 505 -7.94 22.96 -14.58
CA GLU A 505 -7.02 23.83 -13.81
C GLU A 505 -5.52 23.52 -14.07
N ALA A 506 -5.21 22.71 -15.10
CA ALA A 506 -3.84 22.50 -15.55
C ALA A 506 -3.42 23.66 -16.46
N ILE A 507 -2.33 24.32 -16.07
CA ILE A 507 -1.70 25.36 -16.88
C ILE A 507 -0.62 24.70 -17.74
N TYR A 508 -0.90 24.54 -19.03
CA TYR A 508 0.12 24.14 -19.98
C TYR A 508 0.93 25.38 -20.36
N THR A 509 2.26 25.27 -20.37
CA THR A 509 3.15 26.39 -20.68
C THR A 509 4.02 26.08 -21.88
N LEU A 510 3.93 26.91 -22.91
CA LEU A 510 4.87 26.93 -24.02
C LEU A 510 5.83 28.10 -23.83
N ARG A 511 7.13 27.81 -23.90
CA ARG A 511 8.20 28.80 -23.74
C ARG A 511 8.79 29.14 -25.09
N LEU A 512 8.84 30.42 -25.40
CA LEU A 512 9.48 30.95 -26.61
C LEU A 512 10.70 31.77 -26.21
N SER A 513 11.85 31.43 -26.78
CA SER A 513 13.10 32.17 -26.59
C SER A 513 13.19 33.28 -27.63
N LEU A 514 13.38 34.52 -27.17
CA LEU A 514 13.49 35.70 -28.02
C LEU A 514 14.95 36.16 -27.98
N LEU A 515 15.66 36.01 -29.10
CA LEU A 515 17.09 36.27 -29.20
C LEU A 515 17.34 37.55 -30.01
N PRO A 516 18.32 38.39 -29.62
CA PRO A 516 18.81 39.44 -30.49
C PRO A 516 19.55 38.84 -31.67
N GLU A 517 19.27 39.33 -32.87
CA GLU A 517 20.01 38.94 -34.07
C GLU A 517 21.50 39.28 -33.88
N ALA A 518 22.39 38.32 -34.11
CA ALA A 518 23.82 38.54 -33.94
C ALA A 518 24.30 39.55 -35.00
N GLU A 519 24.89 40.68 -34.56
CA GLU A 519 25.59 41.59 -35.48
C GLU A 519 26.68 40.79 -36.24
N ALA A 520 26.51 40.69 -37.55
CA ALA A 520 27.44 40.00 -38.45
C ALA A 520 28.76 40.78 -38.68
#